data_AF-A0AAV6YSI5-F1
#
_entry.id   AF-A0AAV6YSI5-F1
#
_cell.length_a   1.000
_cell.length_b   1.000
_cell.length_c   1.000
_cell.angle_alpha   90.00
_cell.angle_beta   90.00
_cell.angle_gamma   90.00
#
_symmetry.space_group_name_H-M   'P 1'
#
loop_
_entity.id
_entity.type
_entity.pdbx_description
1 polymer ?
#
loop_
_entity_poly.entity_id
_entity_poly.type
_entity_poly.pdbx_seq_one_letter_code
_entity_poly.pdbx_strand_id
1 'polypeptide(L)'
;PSNPLEGISTDDPKVQQLIVNLTNQCRKTVQPTASNMLEAVWNKLAAENAKKWANTCACKHSSSAFRELEDFGCGENLFMASYAASWEEAINGFCDEKVDFIYGEGARKPTDKVGHYTQ
;
A
#
# COMPACT_ATOMS: atom_id res chain seq x y z
N PRO A 1 -19.85 22.26 -4.02
CA PRO A 1 -19.37 20.86 -4.11
C PRO A 1 -18.26 20.65 -3.08
N SER A 2 -18.39 19.65 -2.21
CA SER A 2 -17.29 19.23 -1.31
C SER A 2 -16.10 18.76 -2.15
N ASN A 3 -14.89 19.03 -1.71
CA ASN A 3 -13.69 18.56 -2.39
C ASN A 3 -13.60 17.04 -2.21
N PRO A 4 -13.66 16.22 -3.28
CA PRO A 4 -13.62 14.77 -3.16
C PRO A 4 -12.28 14.24 -2.62
N LEU A 5 -11.24 15.09 -2.56
CA LEU A 5 -9.92 14.76 -2.02
C LEU A 5 -9.73 15.21 -0.56
N GLU A 6 -10.73 15.88 0.02
CA GLU A 6 -10.69 16.31 1.41
C GLU A 6 -10.56 15.09 2.34
N GLY A 7 -9.51 15.08 3.16
CA GLY A 7 -9.22 13.95 4.06
C GLY A 7 -8.51 12.74 3.43
N ILE A 8 -8.27 12.73 2.12
CA ILE A 8 -7.54 11.63 1.44
C ILE A 8 -6.29 12.07 0.67
N SER A 9 -6.09 13.38 0.47
CA SER A 9 -4.89 13.89 -0.20
C SER A 9 -3.62 13.59 0.61
N THR A 10 -2.65 12.94 -0.02
CA THR A 10 -1.32 12.66 0.58
C THR A 10 -0.42 13.89 0.65
N ASP A 11 -0.87 15.05 0.17
CA ASP A 11 -0.18 16.33 0.41
C ASP A 11 -0.40 16.82 1.86
N ASP A 12 -1.41 16.29 2.58
CA ASP A 12 -1.65 16.56 4.00
C ASP A 12 -0.82 15.61 4.89
N PRO A 13 0.08 16.12 5.76
CA PRO A 13 0.86 15.31 6.70
C PRO A 13 0.02 14.41 7.61
N LYS A 14 -1.22 14.80 7.95
CA LYS A 14 -2.12 13.96 8.76
C LYS A 14 -2.54 12.70 8.01
N VAL A 15 -2.77 12.81 6.70
CA VAL A 15 -3.09 11.66 5.85
C VAL A 15 -1.87 10.76 5.70
N GLN A 16 -0.68 11.33 5.52
CA GLN A 16 0.58 10.57 5.49
C GLN A 16 0.78 9.76 6.78
N GLN A 17 0.55 10.38 7.94
CA GLN A 17 0.65 9.73 9.24
C GLN A 17 -0.40 8.63 9.41
N LEU A 18 -1.63 8.84 8.94
CA LEU A 18 -2.69 7.83 8.95
C LEU A 18 -2.27 6.59 8.16
N ILE A 19 -1.76 6.76 6.94
CA ILE A 19 -1.30 5.67 6.08
C ILE A 19 -0.20 4.86 6.78
N VAL A 20 0.83 5.55 7.29
CA VAL A 20 1.94 4.90 8.00
C VAL A 20 1.43 4.12 9.22
N ASN A 21 0.51 4.70 9.99
CA ASN A 21 -0.06 4.05 11.17
C ASN A 21 -0.84 2.79 10.82
N LEU A 22 -1.71 2.84 9.81
CA LEU A 22 -2.50 1.68 9.36
C LEU A 22 -1.58 0.55 8.86
N THR A 23 -0.59 0.89 8.04
CA THR A 23 0.41 -0.07 7.56
C THR A 23 1.16 -0.71 8.73
N ASN A 24 1.63 0.09 9.69
CA ASN A 24 2.33 -0.43 10.88
C ASN A 24 1.43 -1.26 11.79
N GLN A 25 0.14 -0.95 11.90
CA GLN A 25 -0.83 -1.75 12.65
C GLN A 25 -1.00 -3.14 12.03
N CYS A 26 -1.11 -3.22 10.70
CA CYS A 26 -1.13 -4.48 9.97
C CYS A 26 0.15 -5.28 10.19
N ARG A 27 1.33 -4.66 10.07
CA ARG A 27 2.65 -5.28 10.33
C ARG A 27 2.83 -5.78 11.77
N LYS A 28 2.26 -5.08 12.75
CA LYS A 28 2.31 -5.46 14.18
C LYS A 28 1.44 -6.66 14.54
N THR A 29 0.45 -6.99 13.71
CA THR A 29 -0.58 -8.00 14.04
C THR A 29 -0.46 -9.28 13.20
N VAL A 30 0.67 -9.45 12.50
CA VAL A 30 0.95 -10.63 11.67
C VAL A 30 1.01 -11.92 12.50
N GLN A 31 0.58 -13.02 11.88
CA GLN A 31 0.67 -14.37 12.43
C GLN A 31 1.26 -15.33 11.38
N PRO A 32 2.30 -16.10 11.71
CA PRO A 32 3.04 -16.09 12.98
C PRO A 32 3.76 -14.75 13.24
N THR A 33 4.10 -14.48 14.49
CA THR A 33 4.77 -13.21 14.88
C THR A 33 6.13 -13.09 14.21
N ALA A 34 6.42 -11.93 13.61
CA ALA A 34 7.71 -11.64 13.00
C ALA A 34 8.74 -11.15 14.03
N SER A 35 9.98 -11.63 13.93
CA SER A 35 11.09 -11.25 14.85
C SER A 35 11.89 -10.03 14.37
N ASN A 36 11.74 -9.62 13.11
CA ASN A 36 12.53 -8.57 12.46
C ASN A 36 11.68 -7.63 11.58
N MET A 37 10.40 -7.47 11.90
CA MET A 37 9.51 -6.59 11.14
C MET A 37 9.88 -5.13 11.38
N LEU A 38 10.43 -4.46 10.36
CA LEU A 38 10.79 -3.05 10.43
C LEU A 38 9.54 -2.16 10.55
N GLU A 39 9.67 -1.04 11.25
CA GLU A 39 8.65 0.00 11.26
C GLU A 39 8.68 0.76 9.93
N ALA A 40 7.52 0.86 9.27
CA ALA A 40 7.37 1.66 8.06
C ALA A 40 7.36 3.15 8.43
N VAL A 41 7.95 3.97 7.55
CA VAL A 41 8.00 5.43 7.67
C VAL A 41 7.63 6.06 6.34
N TRP A 42 7.18 7.32 6.37
CA TRP A 42 6.86 8.04 5.14
C TRP A 42 8.14 8.40 4.37
N ASN A 43 8.18 8.09 3.08
CA ASN A 43 9.28 8.47 2.19
C ASN A 43 8.77 9.45 1.12
N LYS A 44 9.35 10.65 1.09
CA LYS A 44 8.93 11.72 0.17
C LYS A 44 9.19 11.38 -1.29
N LEU A 45 10.33 10.76 -1.62
CA LEU A 45 10.67 10.41 -3.00
C LEU A 45 9.74 9.32 -3.55
N ALA A 46 9.42 8.31 -2.74
CA ALA A 46 8.44 7.30 -3.09
C ALA A 46 7.05 7.92 -3.32
N ALA A 47 6.61 8.85 -2.46
CA ALA A 47 5.35 9.57 -2.62
C ALA A 47 5.30 10.42 -3.91
N GLU A 48 6.39 11.11 -4.25
CA GLU A 48 6.50 11.88 -5.48
C GLU A 48 6.41 10.98 -6.73
N ASN A 49 7.08 9.84 -6.73
CA ASN A 49 6.98 8.87 -7.83
C ASN A 49 5.59 8.25 -7.92
N ALA A 50 4.97 7.87 -6.79
CA ALA A 50 3.61 7.37 -6.77
C ALA A 50 2.60 8.40 -7.32
N LYS A 51 2.75 9.68 -6.96
CA LYS A 51 1.92 10.78 -7.49
C LYS A 51 2.09 10.95 -9.00
N LYS A 52 3.33 10.89 -9.53
CA LYS A 52 3.59 10.93 -10.98
C LYS A 52 2.88 9.78 -11.70
N TRP A 53 2.94 8.56 -11.16
CA TRP A 53 2.27 7.41 -11.76
C TRP A 53 0.75 7.52 -11.69
N ALA A 54 0.20 7.83 -10.52
CA ALA A 54 -1.25 7.97 -10.32
C ALA A 54 -1.87 9.01 -11.25
N ASN A 55 -1.17 10.13 -11.51
CA ASN A 55 -1.63 11.19 -12.42
C ASN A 55 -1.70 10.77 -13.90
N THR A 56 -1.11 9.63 -14.29
CA THR A 56 -1.31 9.08 -15.63
C THR A 56 -2.69 8.46 -15.83
N CYS A 57 -3.43 8.21 -14.73
CA CYS A 57 -4.72 7.54 -14.73
C CYS A 57 -4.70 6.17 -15.44
N ALA A 58 -3.55 5.49 -15.47
CA ALA A 58 -3.38 4.25 -16.23
C ALA A 58 -4.08 3.03 -15.61
N CYS A 59 -4.47 3.11 -14.32
CA CYS A 59 -5.21 2.04 -13.61
C CYS A 59 -4.53 0.66 -13.69
N LYS A 60 -3.19 0.63 -13.68
CA LYS A 60 -2.36 -0.57 -13.73
C LYS A 60 -1.02 -0.32 -13.04
N HIS A 61 -0.29 -1.38 -12.76
CA HIS A 61 1.04 -1.27 -12.19
C HIS A 61 2.02 -0.50 -13.08
N SER A 62 2.87 0.31 -12.45
CA SER A 62 4.01 0.95 -13.13
C SER A 62 5.05 -0.09 -13.55
N SER A 63 6.02 0.30 -14.39
CA SER A 63 7.18 -0.55 -14.64
C SER A 63 8.12 -0.54 -13.43
N SER A 64 8.92 -1.60 -13.25
CA SER A 64 9.94 -1.62 -12.18
C SER A 64 10.91 -0.45 -12.30
N ALA A 65 11.35 -0.11 -13.51
CA ALA A 65 12.22 1.03 -13.78
C ALA A 65 11.61 2.38 -13.36
N PHE A 66 10.28 2.52 -13.38
CA PHE A 66 9.61 3.73 -12.90
C PHE A 66 9.65 3.86 -11.37
N ARG A 67 9.82 2.73 -10.67
CA ARG A 67 9.85 2.66 -9.19
C ARG A 67 11.26 2.62 -8.62
N GLU A 68 12.27 2.82 -9.45
CA GLU A 68 13.64 2.97 -8.98
C GLU A 68 13.82 4.37 -8.34
N LEU A 69 14.33 4.36 -7.11
CA LEU A 69 14.93 5.52 -6.46
C LEU A 69 16.45 5.39 -6.55
N GLU A 70 17.18 6.46 -6.19
CA GLU A 70 18.65 6.54 -6.40
C GLU A 70 19.40 5.29 -5.94
N ASP A 71 19.06 4.75 -4.77
CA ASP A 71 19.82 3.66 -4.14
C ASP A 71 19.08 2.31 -4.10
N PHE A 72 17.79 2.26 -4.45
CA PHE A 72 16.99 1.04 -4.35
C PHE A 72 15.70 1.06 -5.18
N GLY A 73 15.24 -0.13 -5.57
CA GLY A 73 13.93 -0.33 -6.21
C GLY A 73 12.79 -0.39 -5.20
N CYS A 74 11.63 0.16 -5.56
CA CYS A 74 10.41 0.12 -4.74
C CYS A 74 9.36 -0.86 -5.30
N GLY A 75 8.58 -1.45 -4.38
CA GLY A 75 7.32 -2.14 -4.70
C GLY A 75 6.16 -1.17 -4.96
N GLU A 76 4.97 -1.70 -5.23
CA GLU A 76 3.75 -0.90 -5.44
C GLU A 76 2.49 -1.73 -5.19
N ASN A 77 1.58 -1.17 -4.39
CA ASN A 77 0.20 -1.64 -4.27
C ASN A 77 -0.73 -0.60 -4.91
N LEU A 78 -1.83 -1.05 -5.52
CA LEU A 78 -2.82 -0.18 -6.19
C LEU A 78 -4.23 -0.49 -5.71
N PHE A 79 -4.99 0.57 -5.45
CA PHE A 79 -6.41 0.49 -5.12
C PHE A 79 -7.20 1.34 -6.11
N MET A 80 -8.29 0.79 -6.63
CA MET A 80 -9.15 1.46 -7.60
C MET A 80 -10.61 1.35 -7.16
N ALA A 81 -11.32 2.46 -7.18
CA ALA A 81 -12.73 2.54 -6.84
C ALA A 81 -13.45 3.53 -7.77
N SER A 82 -14.76 3.34 -7.93
CA SER A 82 -15.64 4.28 -8.62
C SER A 82 -16.08 5.47 -7.75
N TYR A 83 -15.59 5.54 -6.51
CA TYR A 83 -15.83 6.57 -5.52
C TYR A 83 -14.52 6.98 -4.84
N ALA A 84 -14.54 8.08 -4.10
CA ALA A 84 -13.40 8.53 -3.30
C ALA A 84 -13.23 7.64 -2.05
N ALA A 85 -12.55 6.50 -2.22
CA ALA A 85 -12.27 5.57 -1.14
C ALA A 85 -11.26 6.16 -0.15
N SER A 86 -11.43 5.81 1.13
CA SER A 86 -10.51 6.19 2.19
C SER A 86 -9.22 5.35 2.16
N TRP A 87 -8.17 5.87 2.79
CA TRP A 87 -6.93 5.11 2.99
C TRP A 87 -7.12 3.91 3.93
N GLU A 88 -8.09 3.97 4.84
CA GLU A 88 -8.44 2.84 5.70
C GLU A 88 -9.04 1.69 4.89
N GLU A 89 -9.98 1.95 3.99
CA GLU A 89 -10.53 0.93 3.09
C GLU A 89 -9.45 0.30 2.20
N ALA A 90 -8.57 1.13 1.60
CA ALA A 90 -7.52 0.64 0.72
C ALA A 90 -6.49 -0.25 1.46
N ILE A 91 -5.98 0.23 2.61
CA ILE A 91 -4.93 -0.49 3.35
C ILE A 91 -5.50 -1.74 4.03
N ASN A 92 -6.73 -1.68 4.57
CA ASN A 92 -7.38 -2.87 5.11
C ASN A 92 -7.61 -3.91 4.00
N GLY A 93 -8.06 -3.48 2.81
CA GLY A 93 -8.21 -4.36 1.66
C GLY A 93 -6.91 -5.09 1.28
N PHE A 94 -5.77 -4.38 1.30
CA PHE A 94 -4.46 -5.02 1.09
C PHE A 94 -4.11 -6.01 2.20
N CYS A 95 -4.32 -5.63 3.46
CA CYS A 95 -3.98 -6.44 4.62
C CYS A 95 -4.88 -7.67 4.80
N ASP A 96 -6.13 -7.60 4.34
CA ASP A 96 -7.10 -8.68 4.48
C ASP A 96 -6.81 -9.85 3.54
N GLU A 97 -5.96 -9.69 2.51
CA GLU A 97 -5.46 -10.83 1.73
C GLU A 97 -4.71 -11.86 2.60
N LYS A 98 -4.33 -11.51 3.83
CA LYS A 98 -3.76 -12.45 4.82
C LYS A 98 -4.63 -13.67 5.09
N VAL A 99 -5.95 -13.59 4.92
CA VAL A 99 -6.86 -14.73 5.17
C VAL A 99 -6.63 -15.88 4.18
N ASP A 100 -6.12 -15.54 3.00
CA ASP A 100 -5.78 -16.46 1.91
C ASP A 100 -4.28 -16.74 1.83
N PHE A 101 -3.49 -16.27 2.82
CA PHE A 101 -2.05 -16.50 2.89
C PHE A 101 -1.70 -17.52 3.99
N ILE A 102 -0.77 -18.43 3.68
CA ILE A 102 -0.17 -19.39 4.61
C ILE A 102 1.33 -19.12 4.67
N TYR A 103 1.83 -18.74 5.85
CA TYR A 103 3.25 -18.50 6.04
C TYR A 103 4.07 -19.77 5.76
N GLY A 104 5.12 -19.64 4.94
CA GLY A 104 5.96 -20.75 4.50
C GLY A 104 5.47 -21.48 3.25
N GLU A 105 4.22 -21.23 2.80
CA GLU A 105 3.63 -21.88 1.62
C GLU A 105 3.23 -20.86 0.54
N GLY A 106 2.73 -19.69 0.93
CA GLY A 106 2.23 -18.66 0.03
C GLY A 106 0.71 -18.61 -0.01
N ALA A 107 0.13 -18.43 -1.19
CA ALA A 107 -1.32 -18.40 -1.36
C ALA A 107 -1.96 -19.76 -1.06
N ARG A 108 -3.09 -19.77 -0.33
CA ARG A 108 -3.85 -20.97 0.04
C ARG A 108 -4.34 -21.73 -1.20
N LYS A 109 -4.73 -21.01 -2.25
CA LYS A 109 -5.05 -21.54 -3.57
C LYS A 109 -4.26 -20.82 -4.66
N PRO A 110 -3.98 -21.46 -5.80
CA PRO A 110 -3.23 -20.83 -6.90
C PRO A 110 -3.86 -19.54 -7.46
N THR A 111 -5.16 -19.35 -7.27
CA THR A 111 -5.90 -18.17 -7.76
C THR A 111 -5.90 -17.01 -6.78
N ASP A 112 -5.59 -17.26 -5.51
CA ASP A 112 -5.69 -16.24 -4.46
C ASP A 112 -4.62 -15.17 -4.68
N LYS A 113 -4.99 -13.92 -4.43
CA LYS A 113 -4.09 -12.77 -4.51
C LYS A 113 -3.68 -12.42 -3.10
N VAL A 114 -2.39 -12.56 -2.83
CA VAL A 114 -1.77 -12.27 -1.53
C VAL A 114 -0.64 -11.24 -1.65
N GLY A 115 -0.42 -10.74 -2.87
CA GLY A 115 0.71 -9.88 -3.21
C GLY A 115 0.68 -8.55 -2.46
N HIS A 116 -0.51 -7.98 -2.26
CA HIS A 116 -0.63 -6.71 -1.54
C HIS A 116 -0.35 -6.90 -0.06
N TYR A 117 -0.81 -8.00 0.55
CA TYR A 117 -0.52 -8.32 1.96
C TYR A 117 0.97 -8.63 2.20
N THR A 118 1.61 -9.34 1.27
CA THR A 118 3.02 -9.74 1.45
C THR A 118 4.04 -8.61 1.24
N GLN A 119 3.59 -7.44 0.78
CA GLN A 119 4.43 -6.25 0.56
C GLN A 119 4.39 -5.30 1.77
#